data_AF-A0A962VDW2-F1
#
_entry.id   AF-A0A962VDW2-F1
#
_cell.length_a   1.000
_cell.length_b   1.000
_cell.length_c   1.000
_cell.angle_alpha   90.00
_cell.angle_beta   90.00
_cell.angle_gamma   90.00
#
_symmetry.space_group_name_H-M   'P 1'
#
loop_
_entity.id
_entity.type
_entity.pdbx_description
1 polymer ?
#
loop_
_entity_poly.entity_id
_entity_poly.type
_entity_poly.pdbx_seq_one_letter_code
_entity_poly.pdbx_strand_id
1 'polypeptide(L)'
;MPQSPAPLDPDQFAQRVLDWFDQHGRKNLPWQQDRNPYRVWVSEIMLQQTQVTTVIPYYQRFMASFPDIVALAEAELDAVLHHWSGLGYYARARNLHKAAGIIRDQHQGQFPLDFEQATALPGIGRSTA
;
A
#
# COMPACT_ATOMS: atom_id res chain seq x y z
N MET A 1 -0.96 -30.15 33.26
CA MET A 1 -1.10 -28.88 32.52
C MET A 1 0.17 -28.72 31.70
N PRO A 2 0.16 -28.65 30.36
CA PRO A 2 1.37 -28.32 29.62
C PRO A 2 1.79 -26.89 30.02
N GLN A 3 3.04 -26.74 30.44
CA GLN A 3 3.61 -25.44 30.75
C GLN A 3 3.72 -24.62 29.47
N SER A 4 3.27 -23.36 29.50
CA SER A 4 3.52 -22.43 28.39
C SER A 4 5.02 -22.27 28.20
N PRO A 5 5.54 -22.29 26.96
CA PRO A 5 6.96 -22.08 26.70
C PRO A 5 7.37 -20.69 27.20
N ALA A 6 8.60 -20.60 27.71
CA ALA A 6 9.20 -19.32 28.07
C ALA A 6 9.16 -18.36 26.86
N PRO A 7 8.96 -17.05 27.08
CA PRO A 7 8.95 -16.08 26.00
C PRO A 7 10.28 -16.12 25.24
N LEU A 8 10.19 -16.04 23.91
CA LEU A 8 11.36 -16.01 23.05
C LEU A 8 12.10 -14.68 23.24
N ASP A 9 13.42 -14.78 23.20
CA ASP A 9 14.28 -13.62 23.00
C ASP A 9 13.97 -12.92 21.66
N PRO A 10 14.02 -11.57 21.55
CA PRO A 10 13.63 -10.85 20.34
C PRO A 10 14.36 -11.33 19.06
N ASP A 11 15.65 -11.66 19.15
CA ASP A 11 16.42 -12.12 17.99
C ASP A 11 15.96 -13.51 17.54
N GLN A 12 15.66 -14.39 18.51
CA GLN A 12 15.11 -15.71 18.22
C GLN A 12 13.70 -15.64 17.61
N PHE A 13 12.87 -14.70 18.08
CA PHE A 13 11.57 -14.46 17.48
C PHE A 13 11.70 -13.98 16.03
N ALA A 14 12.55 -12.98 15.80
CA ALA A 14 12.79 -12.43 14.46
C ALA A 14 13.26 -13.52 13.48
N GLN A 15 14.26 -14.31 13.87
CA GLN A 15 14.78 -15.39 13.01
C GLN A 15 13.71 -16.41 12.65
N ARG A 16 12.88 -16.84 13.62
CA ARG A 16 11.80 -17.80 13.36
C ARG A 16 10.74 -17.27 12.40
N VAL A 17 10.39 -15.98 12.51
CA VAL A 17 9.45 -15.34 11.57
C VAL A 17 10.05 -15.28 10.17
N LEU A 18 11.33 -14.93 10.05
CA LEU A 18 12.03 -14.90 8.76
C LEU A 18 12.11 -16.30 8.13
N ASP A 19 12.50 -17.33 8.88
CA ASP A 19 12.58 -18.71 8.38
C ASP A 19 11.23 -19.22 7.90
N TRP A 20 10.16 -18.94 8.66
CA TRP A 20 8.79 -19.29 8.27
C TRP A 20 8.35 -18.52 7.02
N PHE A 21 8.63 -17.22 6.95
CA PHE A 21 8.30 -16.40 5.79
C PHE A 21 9.05 -16.89 4.55
N ASP A 22 10.28 -17.39 4.71
CA ASP A 22 11.06 -17.87 3.59
C ASP A 22 10.48 -19.15 2.97
N GLN A 23 9.93 -20.04 3.82
CA GLN A 23 9.34 -21.31 3.39
C GLN A 23 7.85 -21.21 3.02
N HIS A 24 7.09 -20.33 3.66
CA HIS A 24 5.62 -20.30 3.60
C HIS A 24 5.03 -18.91 3.30
N GLY A 25 5.85 -17.87 3.26
CA GLY A 25 5.41 -16.51 3.03
C GLY A 25 4.82 -16.29 1.62
N ARG A 26 3.90 -15.32 1.51
CA ARG A 26 3.40 -14.87 0.22
C ARG A 26 4.45 -13.98 -0.45
N LYS A 27 4.98 -14.41 -1.58
CA LYS A 27 6.04 -13.72 -2.33
C LYS A 27 5.64 -13.29 -3.76
N ASN A 28 4.45 -13.68 -4.21
CA ASN A 28 4.03 -13.56 -5.62
C ASN A 28 2.86 -12.58 -5.81
N LEU A 29 2.59 -11.69 -4.84
CA LEU A 29 1.53 -10.70 -5.01
C LEU A 29 1.98 -9.61 -6.00
N PRO A 30 1.07 -9.03 -6.81
CA PRO A 30 1.45 -8.07 -7.85
C PRO A 30 2.25 -6.86 -7.32
N TRP A 31 1.91 -6.37 -6.13
CA TRP A 31 2.61 -5.24 -5.48
C TRP A 31 3.95 -5.61 -4.82
N GLN A 32 4.30 -6.90 -4.79
CA GLN A 32 5.62 -7.37 -4.36
C GLN A 32 6.60 -7.46 -5.54
N GLN A 33 6.09 -7.43 -6.78
CA GLN A 33 6.89 -7.39 -8.01
C GLN A 33 7.24 -5.93 -8.37
N ASP A 34 8.45 -5.67 -8.87
CA ASP A 34 8.99 -4.34 -9.19
C ASP A 34 8.64 -3.28 -8.13
N ARG A 35 8.92 -3.64 -6.87
CA ARG A 35 8.45 -2.88 -5.70
C ARG A 35 9.01 -1.45 -5.71
N ASN A 36 8.12 -0.47 -5.63
CA ASN A 36 8.47 0.94 -5.42
C ASN A 36 7.47 1.58 -4.43
N PRO A 37 7.78 2.77 -3.86
CA PRO A 37 6.91 3.40 -2.87
C PRO A 37 5.47 3.62 -3.34
N TYR A 38 5.27 4.02 -4.61
CA TYR A 38 3.95 4.22 -5.20
C TYR A 38 3.11 2.93 -5.21
N ARG A 39 3.70 1.84 -5.72
CA ARG A 39 3.08 0.53 -5.83
C ARG A 39 2.68 -0.04 -4.47
N VAL A 40 3.58 0.08 -3.49
CA VAL A 40 3.33 -0.34 -2.11
C VAL A 40 2.18 0.47 -1.53
N TRP A 41 2.27 1.79 -1.61
CA TRP A 41 1.25 2.70 -1.07
C TRP A 41 -0.15 2.44 -1.65
N VAL A 42 -0.29 2.33 -2.97
CA VAL A 42 -1.59 2.03 -3.59
C VAL A 42 -2.14 0.69 -3.10
N SER A 43 -1.28 -0.34 -2.99
CA SER A 43 -1.72 -1.65 -2.50
C SER A 43 -2.18 -1.61 -1.04
N GLU A 44 -1.47 -0.89 -0.17
CA GLU A 44 -1.82 -0.70 1.24
C GLU A 44 -3.18 0.00 1.37
N ILE A 45 -3.39 1.09 0.62
CA ILE A 45 -4.68 1.80 0.65
C ILE A 45 -5.82 0.89 0.16
N MET A 46 -5.61 0.09 -0.89
CA MET A 46 -6.63 -0.87 -1.36
C MET A 46 -6.91 -1.98 -0.35
N LEU A 47 -5.88 -2.50 0.32
CA LEU A 47 -5.98 -3.60 1.29
C LEU A 47 -6.63 -3.19 2.62
N GLN A 48 -6.72 -1.89 2.91
CA GLN A 48 -7.52 -1.40 4.04
C GLN A 48 -8.99 -1.82 3.86
N GLN A 49 -9.48 -2.69 4.75
CA GLN A 49 -10.88 -3.14 4.76
C GLN A 49 -11.31 -3.87 3.47
N THR A 50 -10.38 -4.40 2.67
CA THR A 50 -10.69 -5.21 1.48
C THR A 50 -9.76 -6.44 1.41
N GLN A 51 -10.32 -7.61 1.09
CA GLN A 51 -9.54 -8.85 1.03
C GLN A 51 -8.59 -8.88 -0.17
N VAL A 52 -7.43 -9.54 0.02
CA VAL A 52 -6.36 -9.67 -1.00
C VAL A 52 -6.89 -10.16 -2.35
N THR A 53 -7.71 -11.21 -2.37
CA THR A 53 -8.26 -11.82 -3.58
C THR A 53 -9.11 -10.83 -4.38
N THR A 54 -9.87 -9.99 -3.70
CA THR A 54 -10.66 -8.92 -4.31
C THR A 54 -9.77 -7.80 -4.83
N VAL A 55 -8.70 -7.43 -4.12
CA VAL A 55 -7.81 -6.31 -4.49
C VAL A 55 -6.99 -6.61 -5.74
N ILE A 56 -6.50 -7.84 -5.94
CA ILE A 56 -5.59 -8.21 -7.05
C ILE A 56 -6.07 -7.68 -8.42
N PRO A 57 -7.28 -7.99 -8.91
CA PRO A 57 -7.72 -7.53 -10.23
C PRO A 57 -7.93 -6.01 -10.30
N TYR A 58 -8.27 -5.36 -9.18
CA TYR A 58 -8.40 -3.91 -9.12
C TYR A 58 -7.05 -3.22 -9.21
N TYR A 59 -6.08 -3.69 -8.42
CA TYR A 59 -4.72 -3.20 -8.43
C TYR A 59 -4.09 -3.30 -9.82
N GLN A 60 -4.24 -4.45 -10.49
CA GLN A 60 -3.70 -4.64 -11.84
C GLN A 60 -4.29 -3.67 -12.86
N ARG A 61 -5.62 -3.47 -12.89
CA ARG A 61 -6.26 -2.49 -13.78
C ARG A 61 -5.85 -1.06 -13.43
N PHE A 62 -5.74 -0.75 -12.14
CA PHE A 62 -5.35 0.58 -11.67
C PHE A 62 -3.92 0.92 -12.09
N MET A 63 -2.96 0.00 -11.90
CA MET A 63 -1.56 0.19 -12.31
C MET A 63 -1.39 0.24 -13.84
N ALA A 64 -2.28 -0.40 -14.60
CA ALA A 64 -2.24 -0.31 -16.07
C ALA A 64 -2.66 1.09 -16.57
N SER A 65 -3.63 1.72 -15.90
CA SER A 65 -4.11 3.07 -16.25
C SER A 65 -3.31 4.20 -15.61
N PHE A 66 -2.80 3.96 -14.40
CA PHE A 66 -2.02 4.92 -13.61
C PHE A 66 -0.70 4.25 -13.21
N PRO A 67 0.30 4.21 -14.11
CA PRO A 67 1.54 3.48 -13.87
C PRO A 67 2.45 4.13 -12.82
N ASP A 68 2.29 5.43 -12.58
CA ASP A 68 3.06 6.20 -11.61
C ASP A 68 2.20 7.28 -10.91
N ILE A 69 2.82 7.98 -9.95
CA ILE A 69 2.17 9.03 -9.16
C ILE A 69 1.71 10.20 -10.01
N VAL A 70 2.49 10.59 -11.02
CA VAL A 70 2.17 11.75 -11.87
C VAL A 70 0.95 11.43 -12.72
N ALA A 71 0.91 10.24 -13.35
CA ALA A 71 -0.25 9.76 -14.08
C ALA A 71 -1.52 9.70 -13.21
N LEU A 72 -1.40 9.26 -11.95
CA LEU A 72 -2.51 9.28 -11.01
C LEU A 72 -2.94 10.71 -10.65
N ALA A 73 -1.99 11.61 -10.43
CA ALA A 73 -2.24 13.00 -10.04
C ALA A 73 -2.87 13.84 -11.17
N GLU A 74 -2.55 13.54 -12.42
CA GLU A 74 -3.07 14.21 -13.61
C GLU A 74 -4.42 13.65 -14.08
N ALA A 75 -4.79 12.45 -13.64
CA ALA A 75 -6.08 11.87 -13.96
C ALA A 75 -7.24 12.65 -13.33
N GLU A 76 -8.36 12.71 -14.05
CA GLU A 76 -9.62 13.20 -13.51
C GLU A 76 -10.09 12.33 -12.33
N LEU A 77 -10.60 12.97 -11.28
CA LEU A 77 -11.06 12.24 -10.09
C LEU A 77 -12.12 11.18 -10.43
N ASP A 78 -13.03 11.48 -11.37
CA ASP A 78 -14.07 10.54 -11.80
C ASP A 78 -13.50 9.29 -12.45
N ALA A 79 -12.39 9.39 -13.20
CA ALA A 79 -11.69 8.23 -13.75
C ALA A 79 -11.11 7.36 -12.62
N VAL A 80 -10.50 7.98 -11.61
CA VAL A 80 -9.97 7.27 -10.43
C VAL A 80 -11.11 6.57 -9.66
N LEU A 81 -12.24 7.26 -9.45
CA LEU A 81 -13.41 6.68 -8.79
C LEU A 81 -14.04 5.55 -9.59
N HIS A 82 -14.02 5.63 -10.92
CA HIS A 82 -14.45 4.55 -11.80
C HIS A 82 -13.60 3.29 -11.60
N HIS A 83 -12.27 3.43 -11.58
CA HIS A 83 -11.37 2.30 -11.27
C HIS A 83 -11.56 1.75 -9.85
N TRP A 84 -12.03 2.56 -8.90
CA TRP A 84 -12.31 2.16 -7.52
C TRP A 84 -13.68 1.49 -7.33
N SER A 85 -14.56 1.54 -8.32
CA SER A 85 -15.96 1.12 -8.19
C SER A 85 -16.08 -0.35 -7.76
N GLY A 86 -16.71 -0.57 -6.61
CA GLY A 86 -16.88 -1.90 -5.99
C GLY A 86 -15.90 -2.23 -4.85
N LEU A 87 -14.84 -1.45 -4.65
CA LEU A 87 -13.96 -1.59 -3.45
C LEU A 87 -14.56 -0.98 -2.18
N GLY A 88 -15.59 -0.15 -2.30
CA GLY A 88 -16.20 0.57 -1.19
C GLY A 88 -15.26 1.62 -0.56
N TYR A 89 -15.75 2.29 0.48
CA TYR A 89 -14.98 3.28 1.25
C TYR A 89 -14.27 4.34 0.39
N TYR A 90 -15.02 5.00 -0.51
CA TYR A 90 -14.51 5.95 -1.51
C TYR A 90 -13.71 7.15 -0.96
N ALA A 91 -13.77 7.41 0.35
CA ALA A 91 -12.87 8.36 0.99
C ALA A 91 -11.39 7.99 0.78
N ARG A 92 -11.08 6.69 0.73
CA ARG A 92 -9.72 6.19 0.42
C ARG A 92 -9.26 6.63 -0.97
N ALA A 93 -10.08 6.43 -2.00
CA ALA A 93 -9.78 6.84 -3.37
C ALA A 93 -9.58 8.35 -3.50
N ARG A 94 -10.45 9.14 -2.86
CA ARG A 94 -10.34 10.61 -2.87
C ARG A 94 -9.07 11.09 -2.17
N ASN A 95 -8.72 10.50 -1.03
CA ASN A 95 -7.50 10.83 -0.32
C ASN A 95 -6.25 10.41 -1.10
N LEU A 96 -6.27 9.22 -1.72
CA LEU A 96 -5.22 8.72 -2.60
C LEU A 96 -4.95 9.72 -3.74
N HIS A 97 -6.00 10.16 -4.45
CA HIS A 97 -5.87 11.13 -5.54
C HIS A 97 -5.37 12.50 -5.05
N LYS A 98 -5.91 13.00 -3.94
CA LYS A 98 -5.44 14.26 -3.34
C LYS A 98 -3.97 14.20 -2.93
N ALA A 99 -3.54 13.11 -2.32
CA ALA A 99 -2.14 12.89 -1.93
C ALA A 99 -1.23 12.81 -3.17
N ALA A 100 -1.65 12.13 -4.23
CA ALA A 100 -0.90 12.09 -5.49
C ALA A 100 -0.67 13.50 -6.06
N GLY A 101 -1.70 14.36 -6.04
CA GLY A 101 -1.58 15.77 -6.42
C GLY A 101 -0.55 16.54 -5.59
N ILE A 102 -0.57 16.37 -4.27
CA ILE A 102 0.42 16.98 -3.37
C ILE A 102 1.84 16.49 -3.69
N ILE A 103 2.02 15.19 -3.90
CA ILE A 103 3.33 14.61 -4.24
C ILE A 103 3.84 15.16 -5.57
N ARG A 104 2.98 15.25 -6.60
CA ARG A 104 3.35 15.86 -7.88
C ARG A 104 3.81 17.31 -7.69
N ASP A 105 3.02 18.11 -6.99
CA ASP A 105 3.22 19.57 -6.92
C ASP A 105 4.35 19.98 -5.95
N GLN A 106 4.47 19.30 -4.81
CA GLN A 106 5.37 19.69 -3.72
C GLN A 106 6.63 18.82 -3.64
N HIS A 107 6.58 17.60 -4.18
CA HIS A 107 7.68 16.64 -4.14
C HIS A 107 8.15 16.22 -5.54
N GLN A 108 7.80 16.99 -6.57
CA GLN A 108 8.22 16.78 -7.97
C GLN A 108 7.88 15.37 -8.50
N GLY A 109 6.75 14.82 -8.06
CA GLY A 109 6.29 13.48 -8.45
C GLY A 109 7.02 12.32 -7.75
N GLN A 110 7.92 12.61 -6.79
CA GLN A 110 8.63 11.61 -6.02
C GLN A 110 7.98 11.41 -4.66
N PHE A 111 7.63 10.15 -4.33
CA PHE A 111 7.07 9.83 -3.02
C PHE A 111 8.07 10.21 -1.90
N PRO A 112 7.64 10.94 -0.86
CA PRO A 112 8.54 11.36 0.22
C PRO A 112 9.11 10.15 0.96
N LEU A 113 10.42 10.13 1.18
CA LEU A 113 11.11 9.06 1.92
C LEU A 113 11.23 9.37 3.42
N ASP A 114 10.96 10.61 3.81
CA ASP A 114 10.90 11.02 5.20
C ASP A 114 9.55 10.67 5.82
N PHE A 115 9.59 10.13 7.04
CA PHE A 115 8.41 9.62 7.74
C PHE A 115 7.40 10.74 8.08
N GLU A 116 7.88 11.91 8.51
CA GLU A 116 7.02 13.03 8.87
C GLU A 116 6.33 13.59 7.61
N GLN A 117 7.08 13.69 6.50
CA GLN A 117 6.52 14.08 5.21
C GLN A 117 5.48 13.08 4.69
N ALA A 118 5.73 11.78 4.82
CA ALA A 118 4.79 10.74 4.39
C ALA A 118 3.50 10.76 5.22
N THR A 119 3.59 10.88 6.55
CA THR A 119 2.40 10.95 7.44
C THR A 119 1.59 12.24 7.29
N ALA A 120 2.17 13.31 6.73
CA ALA A 120 1.44 14.54 6.42
C ALA A 120 0.49 14.39 5.21
N LEU A 121 0.66 13.34 4.39
CA LEU A 121 -0.16 13.12 3.20
C LEU A 121 -1.57 12.64 3.57
N PRO A 122 -2.62 13.13 2.88
CA PRO A 122 -4.00 12.69 3.12
C PRO A 122 -4.17 11.17 3.02
N GLY A 123 -4.74 10.56 4.06
CA GLY A 123 -5.01 9.12 4.07
C GLY A 123 -3.80 8.23 4.39
N ILE A 124 -2.65 8.81 4.73
CA ILE A 124 -1.49 8.07 5.24
C ILE A 124 -1.37 8.28 6.75
N GLY A 125 -1.62 7.22 7.52
CA GLY A 125 -1.43 7.22 8.97
C GLY A 125 -0.08 6.64 9.39
N ARG A 126 0.22 6.67 10.70
CA ARG A 126 1.48 6.17 11.28
C ARG A 126 1.82 4.72 10.91
N SER A 127 0.82 3.87 10.70
CA SER A 127 1.01 2.45 10.33
C SER A 127 1.15 2.23 8.82
N THR A 128 0.91 3.26 8.00
CA THR A 128 0.99 3.19 6.53
C THR A 128 2.19 3.94 5.99
N ALA A 129 2.66 4.99 6.68
CA ALA A 129 3.94 5.66 6.43
C ALA A 129 5.12 4.74 6.81
#